data_AF-A0A552HJ84-F1
#
_entry.id   AF-A0A552HJ84-F1
#
_cell.length_a   1.000
_cell.length_b   1.000
_cell.length_c   1.000
_cell.angle_alpha   90.00
_cell.angle_beta   90.00
_cell.angle_gamma   90.00
#
_symmetry.space_group_name_H-M   'P 1'
#
loop_
_entity.id
_entity.type
_entity.pdbx_description
1 polymer ?
#
loop_
_entity_poly.entity_id
_entity_poly.type
_entity_poly.pdbx_seq_one_letter_code
_entity_poly.pdbx_strand_id
1 'polypeptide(L)' 'MRPYSVDFRQKIIDVWKKEKISIRGLAQRFDVAKSFIQKLLKQH' A
#
# COMPACT_ATOMS: atom_id res chain seq x y z
N MET A 1 -10.19 2.09 14.15
CA MET A 1 -9.77 2.67 12.86
C MET A 1 -10.79 2.26 11.81
N ARG A 2 -11.31 3.20 11.00
CA ARG A 2 -12.12 2.81 9.84
C ARG A 2 -11.21 2.15 8.79
N PRO A 3 -11.65 1.07 8.14
CA PRO A 3 -10.85 0.46 7.07
C PRO A 3 -10.69 1.47 5.93
N TYR A 4 -9.50 1.53 5.34
CA TYR A 4 -9.30 2.29 4.11
C TYR A 4 -10.24 1.78 3.02
N SER A 5 -10.71 2.70 2.17
CA SER A 5 -11.55 2.36 1.02
C SER A 5 -10.86 1.32 0.12
N VAL A 6 -11.67 0.54 -0.60
CA VAL A 6 -11.16 -0.45 -1.55
C VAL A 6 -10.34 0.25 -2.63
N ASP A 7 -10.80 1.41 -3.10
CA ASP A 7 -10.10 2.22 -4.11
C ASP A 7 -8.70 2.64 -3.66
N PHE A 8 -8.54 3.01 -2.39
CA PHE A 8 -7.24 3.40 -1.84
C PHE A 8 -6.27 2.22 -1.82
N ARG A 9 -6.75 1.04 -1.41
CA ARG A 9 -5.97 -0.20 -1.42
C ARG A 9 -5.57 -0.62 -2.83
N GLN A 10 -6.49 -0.50 -3.79
CA GLN A 10 -6.22 -0.81 -5.19
C GLN A 10 -5.15 0.13 -5.77
N LYS A 11 -5.25 1.43 -5.49
CA LYS A 11 -4.26 2.42 -5.93
C LYS A 11 -2.85 2.12 -5.42
N ILE A 12 -2.71 1.67 -4.18
CA ILE A 12 -1.42 1.24 -3.59
C ILE A 12 -0.85 0.05 -4.35
N ILE A 13 -1.67 -0.95 -4.65
CA ILE A 13 -1.27 -2.16 -5.38
C ILE A 13 -0.85 -1.83 -6.82
N ASP A 14 -1.60 -0.97 -7.50
CA ASP A 14 -1.31 -0.57 -8.87
C ASP A 14 0.02 0.18 -8.97
N VAL A 15 0.28 1.09 -8.02
CA VAL A 15 1.56 1.80 -7.92
C VAL A 15 2.70 0.83 -7.62
N TRP A 16 2.49 -0.13 -6.71
CA TRP A 16 3.50 -1.16 -6.42
C TRP A 16 3.85 -2.01 -7.64
N LYS A 17 2.84 -2.42 -8.42
CA LYS A 17 3.03 -3.19 -9.66
C LYS A 17 3.73 -2.38 -10.75
N LYS A 18 3.43 -1.09 -10.88
CA LYS A 18 4.01 -0.22 -11.92
C LYS A 18 5.44 0.24 -11.60
N GLU A 19 5.67 0.76 -10.41
CA GLU A 19 6.88 1.52 -10.11
C GLU A 19 7.97 0.71 -9.39
N LYS A 20 7.75 -0.58 -9.09
CA LYS A 20 8.70 -1.47 -8.39
C LYS A 20 9.37 -0.84 -7.16
N ILE A 21 8.62 0.03 -6.46
CA ILE A 21 9.12 0.75 -5.29
C ILE A 21 9.19 -0.19 -4.09
N SER A 22 10.16 0.03 -3.21
CA SER A 22 10.23 -0.70 -1.95
C SER A 22 9.01 -0.40 -1.06
N ILE A 23 8.66 -1.35 -0.19
CA ILE A 23 7.56 -1.22 0.77
C ILE A 23 7.70 0.05 1.64
N ARG A 24 8.94 0.46 1.98
CA ARG A 24 9.19 1.71 2.73
C ARG A 24 8.87 2.96 1.90
N GLY A 25 9.29 2.99 0.63
CA GLY A 25 9.00 4.12 -0.25
C GLY A 25 7.50 4.25 -0.53
N LEU A 26 6.80 3.11 -0.66
CA LEU A 26 5.35 3.07 -0.77
C LEU A 26 4.67 3.58 0.51
N ALA A 27 5.16 3.18 1.67
CA ALA A 27 4.62 3.65 2.96
C ALA A 27 4.76 5.17 3.12
N GLN A 28 5.92 5.72 2.78
CA GLN A 28 6.15 7.17 2.80
C GLN A 28 5.28 7.91 1.78
N ARG A 29 5.14 7.39 0.56
CA ARG A 29 4.37 8.04 -0.51
C ARG A 29 2.88 8.16 -0.19
N PHE A 30 2.33 7.13 0.43
CA PHE A 30 0.91 7.09 0.79
C PHE A 30 0.64 7.55 2.23
N ASP A 31 1.67 8.00 2.95
CA ASP A 31 1.63 8.37 4.36
C ASP A 31 0.93 7.33 5.24
N VAL A 32 1.31 6.06 5.05
CA VAL A 32 0.76 4.92 5.78
C VAL A 32 1.86 4.14 6.48
N ALA A 33 1.49 3.41 7.53
CA ALA A 33 2.41 2.53 8.21
C ALA A 33 2.95 1.43 7.28
N LYS A 34 4.25 1.12 7.40
CA LYS A 34 4.87 -0.02 6.69
C LYS A 34 4.11 -1.33 6.93
N SER A 35 3.65 -1.56 8.17
CA SER A 35 2.90 -2.75 8.56
C SER A 35 1.56 -2.87 7.81
N PHE A 36 0.93 -1.75 7.47
CA PHE A 36 -0.29 -1.74 6.66
C PHE A 36 -0.01 -2.25 5.24
N ILE A 37 1.02 -1.70 4.58
CA ILE A 37 1.38 -2.14 3.22
C ILE A 37 1.84 -3.60 3.21
N GLN A 38 2.61 -4.04 4.21
CA GLN A 38 3.00 -5.45 4.32
C GLN A 38 1.80 -6.38 4.45
N LYS A 39 0.81 -6.03 5.28
CA LYS A 39 -0.42 -6.82 5.40
C LYS A 39 -1.23 -6.81 4.11
N LEU A 40 -1.32 -5.64 3.47
CA LEU A 40 -2.05 -5.48 2.20
C LEU A 40 -1.46 -6.36 1.10
N LEU A 41 -0.14 -6.30 0.90
CA LEU A 41 0.58 -7.09 -0.10
C LEU A 41 0.66 -8.60 0.23
N LYS A 42 0.42 -9.00 1.48
CA LYS A 42 0.35 -10.42 1.86
C LYS A 42 -1.04 -11.01 1.60
N GLN A 43 -2.08 -10.17 1.60
CA GLN A 43 -3.47 -10.57 1.40
C GLN A 43 -3.89 -10.57 -0.09
N HIS A 44 -3.05 -10.05 -0.99
CA HIS A 44 -3.25 -10.03 -2.44
C HIS A 44 -2.06 -10.71 -3.13
#